data_AF-T1XGT4-F1
#
_entry.id   AF-T1XGT4-F1
#
_cell.length_a   1.000
_cell.length_b   1.000
_cell.length_c   1.000
_cell.angle_alpha   90.00
_cell.angle_beta   90.00
_cell.angle_gamma   90.00
#
_symmetry.space_group_name_H-M   'P 1'
#
loop_
_entity.id
_entity.type
_entity.pdbx_description
1 polymer ?
#
loop_
_entity_poly.entity_id
_entity_poly.type
_entity_poly.pdbx_seq_one_letter_code
_entity_poly.pdbx_strand_id
1 'polypeptide(L)'
;MQTSETHALHAAAAPGAPTLGERIDAIEKFLEQLVVLLEVEPDLSRANIAAWLEIVGASARAHGLQTPRQQAAMELLCSRVLAPSFELVQSCSR
;
A
#
# COMPACT_ATOMS: atom_id res chain seq x y z
N MET A 1 -34.53 32.06 -8.16
CA MET A 1 -33.35 32.20 -9.03
C MET A 1 -32.16 32.52 -8.14
N GLN A 2 -31.48 31.50 -7.62
CA GLN A 2 -30.20 31.63 -6.92
C GLN A 2 -29.26 30.58 -7.51
N THR A 3 -28.33 31.04 -8.32
CA THR A 3 -27.18 30.33 -8.86
C THR A 3 -26.01 30.53 -7.89
N SER A 4 -25.58 29.46 -7.24
CA SER A 4 -24.27 29.31 -6.59
C SER A 4 -24.01 27.80 -6.54
N GLU A 5 -23.73 27.14 -7.66
CA GLU A 5 -22.38 27.04 -8.22
C GLU A 5 -21.27 26.77 -7.18
N THR A 6 -21.57 25.98 -6.15
CA THR A 6 -20.53 25.26 -5.38
C THR A 6 -20.53 23.78 -5.76
N HIS A 7 -20.59 23.51 -7.07
CA HIS A 7 -20.61 22.15 -7.61
C HIS A 7 -19.49 21.88 -8.61
N ALA A 8 -18.49 22.76 -8.67
CA ALA A 8 -17.42 22.66 -9.66
C ALA A 8 -16.08 22.97 -8.99
N LEU A 9 -15.56 22.02 -8.21
CA LEU A 9 -14.12 21.80 -8.00
C LEU A 9 -13.88 20.42 -7.32
N HIS A 10 -14.67 19.40 -7.67
CA HIS A 10 -14.13 18.04 -7.68
C HIS A 10 -13.37 17.89 -9.00
N ALA A 11 -12.24 18.59 -9.08
CA ALA A 11 -11.27 18.39 -10.14
C ALA A 11 -10.89 16.93 -10.08
N ALA A 12 -11.34 16.18 -11.08
CA ALA A 12 -10.89 14.83 -11.36
C ALA A 12 -9.36 14.86 -11.42
N ALA A 13 -8.73 14.47 -10.31
CA ALA A 13 -7.30 14.30 -10.27
C ALA A 13 -6.98 13.14 -11.22
N ALA A 14 -6.37 13.49 -12.37
CA ALA A 14 -5.63 12.58 -13.23
C ALA A 14 -4.70 11.68 -12.38
N PRO A 15 -4.21 10.53 -12.89
CA PRO A 15 -3.45 9.55 -12.10
C PRO A 15 -2.05 10.08 -11.79
N GLY A 16 -1.98 11.03 -10.86
CA GLY A 16 -0.77 11.53 -10.25
C GLY A 16 -0.32 10.60 -9.13
N ALA A 17 0.95 10.71 -8.76
CA ALA A 17 1.50 9.99 -7.63
C ALA A 17 0.63 10.14 -6.36
N PRO A 18 0.56 9.10 -5.51
CA PRO A 18 -0.16 9.18 -4.24
C PRO A 18 0.29 10.40 -3.41
N THR A 19 -0.68 11.11 -2.84
CA THR A 19 -0.45 12.23 -1.92
C THR A 19 0.27 11.75 -0.66
N LEU A 20 0.81 12.69 0.13
CA LEU A 20 1.45 12.34 1.40
C LEU A 20 0.50 11.60 2.35
N GLY A 21 -0.75 12.07 2.48
CA GLY A 21 -1.77 11.42 3.31
C GLY A 21 -2.03 9.99 2.85
N GLU A 22 -2.30 9.79 1.54
CA GLU A 22 -2.52 8.46 0.96
C GLU A 22 -1.35 7.50 1.19
N ARG A 23 -0.11 8.02 1.21
CA ARG A 23 1.08 7.22 1.50
C ARG A 23 1.19 6.85 2.98
N ILE A 24 0.85 7.76 3.89
CA ILE A 24 0.84 7.50 5.34
C ILE A 24 -0.22 6.45 5.65
N ASP A 25 -1.44 6.62 5.14
CA ASP A 25 -2.53 5.66 5.31
C ASP A 25 -2.13 4.26 4.80
N ALA A 26 -1.47 4.19 3.64
CA ALA A 26 -0.97 2.93 3.09
C ALA A 26 0.09 2.28 4.00
N ILE A 27 1.00 3.08 4.60
CA ILE A 27 2.01 2.59 5.53
C ILE A 27 1.34 2.05 6.80
N GLU A 28 0.39 2.78 7.39
CA GLU A 28 -0.34 2.34 8.58
C GLU A 28 -1.07 1.02 8.32
N LYS A 29 -1.82 0.94 7.21
CA LYS A 29 -2.51 -0.28 6.81
C LYS A 29 -1.55 -1.44 6.55
N PHE A 30 -0.40 -1.17 5.95
CA PHE A 30 0.63 -2.20 5.76
C PHE A 30 1.17 -2.72 7.09
N LEU A 31 1.44 -1.83 8.06
CA LEU A 31 1.92 -2.22 9.38
C LEU A 31 0.87 -3.02 10.16
N GLU A 32 -0.41 -2.64 10.08
CA GLU A 32 -1.50 -3.44 10.66
C GLU A 32 -1.50 -4.87 10.10
N GLN A 33 -1.39 -5.05 8.78
CA GLN A 33 -1.35 -6.36 8.14
C GLN A 33 -0.09 -7.16 8.48
N LEU A 34 1.04 -6.47 8.68
CA LEU A 34 2.30 -7.09 9.08
C LEU A 34 2.24 -7.60 10.52
N VAL A 35 1.61 -6.87 11.43
CA VAL A 35 1.39 -7.33 12.81
C VAL A 35 0.53 -8.60 12.82
N VAL A 36 -0.56 -8.63 12.05
CA VAL A 36 -1.39 -9.83 11.92
C VAL A 36 -0.58 -11.02 11.38
N LEU A 37 0.27 -10.78 10.38
CA LEU A 37 1.12 -11.84 9.82
C LEU A 37 2.12 -12.36 10.88
N LEU A 38 2.75 -11.47 11.64
CA LEU A 38 3.69 -11.81 12.73
C LEU A 38 3.05 -12.65 13.84
N GLU A 39 1.75 -12.49 14.10
CA GLU A 39 1.03 -13.26 15.12
C GLU A 39 0.76 -14.70 14.69
N VAL A 40 0.71 -14.98 13.38
CA VAL A 40 0.28 -16.29 12.84
C VAL A 40 1.39 -17.04 12.10
N GLU A 41 2.39 -16.33 11.57
CA GLU A 41 3.47 -16.89 10.77
C GLU A 41 4.80 -16.82 11.55
N PRO A 42 5.29 -17.95 12.09
CA PRO A 42 6.51 -17.96 12.89
C PRO A 42 7.80 -17.83 12.06
N ASP A 43 7.76 -18.16 10.76
CA ASP A 43 8.92 -18.09 9.86
C ASP A 43 8.69 -17.05 8.77
N LEU A 44 8.99 -15.79 9.04
CA LEU A 44 8.83 -14.72 8.06
C LEU A 44 9.88 -14.80 6.94
N SER A 45 9.39 -14.93 5.71
CA SER A 45 10.21 -14.93 4.50
C SER A 45 9.71 -13.88 3.52
N ARG A 46 10.56 -13.44 2.58
CA ARG A 46 10.10 -12.56 1.50
C ARG A 46 8.93 -13.18 0.72
N ALA A 47 8.96 -14.50 0.53
CA ALA A 47 7.96 -15.22 -0.25
C ALA A 47 6.59 -15.21 0.46
N ASN A 48 6.54 -15.47 1.77
CA ASN A 48 5.25 -15.45 2.49
C ASN A 48 4.71 -14.03 2.68
N ILE A 49 5.56 -13.03 2.89
CA ILE A 49 5.12 -11.63 2.92
C ILE A 49 4.52 -11.24 1.55
N ALA A 50 5.17 -11.60 0.44
CA ALA A 50 4.64 -11.31 -0.88
C ALA A 50 3.28 -11.99 -1.12
N ALA A 51 3.17 -13.30 -0.81
CA ALA A 51 1.92 -14.04 -0.94
C ALA A 51 0.80 -13.46 -0.06
N TRP A 52 1.11 -13.07 1.18
CA TRP A 52 0.15 -12.45 2.08
C TRP A 52 -0.37 -11.13 1.54
N LEU A 53 0.52 -10.26 1.03
CA LEU A 53 0.13 -8.97 0.45
C LEU A 53 -0.74 -9.15 -0.80
N GLU A 54 -0.48 -10.16 -1.62
CA GLU A 54 -1.33 -10.50 -2.77
C GLU A 54 -2.73 -10.93 -2.32
N ILE A 55 -2.84 -11.78 -1.28
CA ILE A 55 -4.12 -12.24 -0.73
C ILE A 55 -4.92 -11.06 -0.16
N VAL A 56 -4.28 -10.23 0.68
CA VAL A 56 -4.92 -9.06 1.30
C VAL A 56 -5.35 -8.06 0.23
N GLY A 57 -4.49 -7.79 -0.76
CA GLY A 57 -4.81 -6.90 -1.87
C GLY A 57 -5.93 -7.44 -2.77
N ALA A 58 -5.98 -8.74 -3.04
CA ALA A 58 -7.07 -9.37 -3.78
C ALA A 58 -8.39 -9.30 -3.01
N SER A 59 -8.36 -9.58 -1.70
CA SER A 59 -9.53 -9.49 -0.83
C SER A 59 -10.06 -8.07 -0.75
N ALA A 60 -9.19 -7.08 -0.52
CA ALA A 60 -9.58 -5.67 -0.46
C ALA A 60 -10.25 -5.19 -1.76
N ARG A 61 -9.75 -5.62 -2.92
CA ARG A 61 -10.35 -5.32 -4.22
C ARG A 61 -11.70 -6.01 -4.41
N ALA A 62 -11.80 -7.29 -4.08
CA ALA A 62 -13.03 -8.08 -4.24
C ALA A 62 -14.18 -7.54 -3.39
N HIS A 63 -13.87 -6.99 -2.20
CA HIS A 63 -14.85 -6.46 -1.26
C HIS A 63 -15.03 -4.93 -1.35
N GLY A 64 -14.35 -4.25 -2.29
CA GLY A 64 -14.45 -2.80 -2.45
C GLY A 64 -13.99 -2.00 -1.22
N LEU A 65 -13.05 -2.56 -0.44
CA LEU A 65 -12.59 -1.98 0.84
C LEU A 65 -11.60 -0.82 0.64
N GLN A 66 -11.16 -0.57 -0.59
CA GLN A 66 -10.23 0.50 -0.92
C GLN A 66 -10.72 1.30 -2.12
N THR A 67 -10.54 2.61 -2.05
CA THR A 67 -10.66 3.46 -3.23
C THR A 67 -9.53 3.15 -4.22
N PRO A 68 -9.69 3.45 -5.52
CA PRO A 68 -8.63 3.23 -6.51
C PRO A 68 -7.31 3.95 -6.15
N ARG A 69 -7.38 5.10 -5.47
CA ARG A 69 -6.19 5.85 -5.05
C ARG A 69 -5.47 5.18 -3.88
N GLN A 70 -6.21 4.66 -2.90
CA GLN A 70 -5.64 3.88 -1.79
C GLN A 70 -5.00 2.59 -2.29
N GLN A 71 -5.63 1.92 -3.26
CA GLN A 71 -5.07 0.74 -3.90
C GLN A 71 -3.74 1.07 -4.59
N ALA A 72 -3.69 2.15 -5.38
CA ALA A 72 -2.46 2.58 -6.04
C ALA A 72 -1.34 2.95 -5.04
N ALA A 73 -1.70 3.57 -3.91
CA ALA A 73 -0.74 3.87 -2.84
C ALA A 73 -0.18 2.61 -2.18
N MET A 74 -1.03 1.62 -1.93
CA MET A 74 -0.63 0.33 -1.36
C MET A 74 0.24 -0.47 -2.35
N GLU A 75 -0.13 -0.54 -3.63
CA GLU A 75 0.67 -1.21 -4.66
C GLU A 75 2.07 -0.59 -4.80
N LEU A 76 2.15 0.75 -4.77
CA LEU A 76 3.42 1.46 -4.77
C LEU A 76 4.26 1.11 -3.53
N LEU A 77 3.66 1.07 -2.35
CA LEU A 77 4.37 0.69 -1.13
C LEU A 77 4.88 -0.75 -1.20
N CYS A 78 4.03 -1.71 -1.56
CA CYS A 78 4.39 -3.12 -1.68
C CYS A 78 5.53 -3.32 -2.68
N SER A 79 5.51 -2.64 -3.83
CA SER A 79 6.59 -2.72 -4.82
C SER A 79 7.94 -2.26 -4.26
N ARG A 80 7.95 -1.28 -3.35
CA ARG A 80 9.17 -0.78 -2.70
C ARG A 80 9.68 -1.70 -1.61
N VAL A 81 8.78 -2.28 -0.82
CA VAL A 81 9.13 -3.24 0.25
C VAL A 81 9.66 -4.55 -0.34
N LEU A 82 9.04 -5.01 -1.43
CA LEU A 82 9.44 -6.23 -2.13
C LEU A 82 10.54 -5.99 -3.16
N ALA A 83 10.93 -4.74 -3.45
CA ALA A 83 12.13 -4.48 -4.24
C ALA A 83 13.33 -5.14 -3.54
N PRO A 84 14.25 -5.79 -4.26
CA PRO A 84 15.50 -6.25 -3.65
C PRO A 84 16.15 -5.06 -2.95
N SER A 85 16.35 -5.14 -1.64
CA SER A 85 17.10 -4.13 -0.92
C SER A 85 18.46 -4.02 -1.60
N PHE A 86 18.85 -2.81 -1.98
CA PHE A 86 20.19 -2.54 -2.48
C PHE A 86 21.17 -2.92 -1.36
N GLU A 87 21.70 -4.13 -1.44
CA GLU A 87 22.94 -4.56 -0.81
C GLU A 87 23.13 -4.28 0.68
N LEU A 88 22.79 -5.26 1.53
CA LEU A 88 23.63 -5.58 2.71
C LEU A 88 24.89 -6.37 2.28
N VAL A 89 25.53 -5.99 1.16
CA VAL A 89 26.69 -6.70 0.57
C VAL A 89 28.02 -6.40 1.30
N GLN A 90 28.03 -5.57 2.35
CA GLN A 90 29.30 -5.22 3.03
C GLN A 90 29.51 -5.78 4.44
N SER A 91 28.61 -6.61 5.00
CA SER A 91 28.72 -6.96 6.43
C SER A 91 29.35 -8.31 6.78
N CYS A 92 29.60 -9.22 5.82
CA CYS A 92 30.27 -10.49 6.12
C CYS A 92 31.40 -10.79 5.14
N SER A 93 32.48 -10.01 5.23
CA SER A 93 33.81 -10.42 4.79
C SER A 93 34.78 -10.19 5.95
N ARG A 94 34.83 -11.15 6.88
CA ARG A 94 35.98 -11.40 7.76
C ARG A 94 36.13 -12.88 8.00
#